data_AF-A0AAD6FGL3-F1
#
_entry.id   AF-A0AAD6FGL3-F1
#
_cell.length_a   1.000
_cell.length_b   1.000
_cell.length_c   1.000
_cell.angle_alpha   90.00
_cell.angle_beta   90.00
_cell.angle_gamma   90.00
#
_symmetry.space_group_name_H-M   'P 1'
#
loop_
_entity.id
_entity.type
_entity.pdbx_description
1 polymer ?
#
loop_
_entity_poly.entity_id
_entity_poly.type
_entity_poly.pdbx_seq_one_letter_code
_entity_poly.pdbx_strand_id
1 'polypeptide(L)'
;MFVEILLCTLLNELKTEDEKAFFNYTRLPRGLYDEVLRRVEGRIENKDTWYRKSLPPGLKLSITLRHLACGDNYPSLSYNFRVAPNTISLIINEVCDAIKAEFAAEVIQCPTTTEEWTAIAEQFEKRW
;
A
#
# COMPACT_ATOMS: atom_id res chain seq x y z
N MET A 1 1.82 25.45 0.65
CA MET A 1 3.16 25.05 0.16
C MET A 1 4.07 24.53 1.28
N PHE A 2 3.86 24.85 2.56
CA PHE A 2 4.69 24.36 3.67
C PHE A 2 4.14 23.12 4.41
N VAL A 3 2.95 22.63 4.04
CA VAL A 3 2.34 21.45 4.69
C VAL A 3 2.55 20.16 3.87
N GLU A 4 2.98 20.25 2.61
CA GLU A 4 3.34 19.09 1.76
C GLU A 4 4.72 18.50 2.11
N ILE A 5 5.56 19.21 2.89
CA ILE A 5 6.98 18.87 3.06
C ILE A 5 7.24 17.99 4.29
N LEU A 6 6.36 17.97 5.29
CA LEU A 6 6.72 17.42 6.60
C LEU A 6 6.46 15.91 6.78
N LEU A 7 5.80 15.24 5.83
CA LEU A 7 5.49 13.81 5.95
C LEU A 7 6.12 12.93 4.87
N CYS A 8 6.59 13.53 3.78
CA CYS A 8 7.53 12.89 2.87
C CYS A 8 8.90 12.68 3.55
N THR A 9 9.26 13.43 4.59
CA THR A 9 10.61 13.39 5.15
C THR A 9 10.97 12.03 5.73
N LEU A 10 10.17 11.44 6.64
CA LEU A 10 10.58 10.19 7.30
C LEU A 10 10.63 8.99 6.33
N LEU A 11 9.67 8.84 5.42
CA LEU A 11 9.71 7.74 4.45
C LEU A 11 10.75 7.95 3.36
N ASN A 12 10.98 9.19 2.91
CA ASN A 12 12.08 9.48 1.98
C ASN A 12 13.43 9.30 2.67
N GLU A 13 13.60 9.78 3.91
CA GLU A 13 14.79 9.60 4.74
C GLU A 13 15.06 8.11 4.94
N LEU A 14 14.05 7.32 5.35
CA LEU A 14 14.20 5.86 5.45
C LEU A 14 14.55 5.22 4.09
N LYS A 15 13.92 5.69 3.01
CA LYS A 15 14.21 5.20 1.66
C LYS A 15 15.64 5.52 1.24
N THR A 16 16.24 6.64 1.68
CA THR A 16 17.61 7.03 1.32
C THR A 16 18.68 6.53 2.28
N GLU A 17 18.39 6.47 3.58
CA GLU A 17 19.38 6.27 4.65
C GLU A 17 19.41 4.84 5.19
N ASP A 18 18.26 4.16 5.27
CA ASP A 18 18.17 2.80 5.85
C ASP A 18 17.14 1.91 5.13
N GLU A 19 17.65 1.12 4.18
CA GLU A 19 16.87 0.15 3.42
C GLU A 19 16.20 -0.93 4.30
N LYS A 20 16.84 -1.34 5.40
CA LYS A 20 16.27 -2.35 6.29
C LYS A 20 15.10 -1.78 7.08
N ALA A 21 15.22 -0.56 7.57
CA ALA A 21 14.12 0.12 8.24
C ALA A 21 12.96 0.42 7.28
N PHE A 22 13.25 0.81 6.03
CA PHE A 22 12.23 0.96 4.99
C PHE A 22 11.47 -0.36 4.73
N PHE A 23 12.19 -1.47 4.58
CA PHE A 23 11.59 -2.79 4.41
C PHE A 23 10.76 -3.20 5.64
N ASN A 24 11.23 -2.94 6.85
CA ASN A 24 10.46 -3.23 8.05
C ASN A 24 9.19 -2.38 8.15
N TYR A 25 9.24 -1.15 7.67
CA TYR A 25 8.12 -0.21 7.70
C TYR A 25 7.04 -0.54 6.66
N THR A 26 7.45 -0.88 5.43
CA THR A 26 6.54 -1.07 4.28
C THR A 26 6.32 -2.53 3.89
N ARG A 27 7.17 -3.45 4.36
CA ARG A 27 7.29 -4.86 3.93
C ARG A 27 7.58 -5.05 2.44
N LEU A 28 8.02 -3.99 1.75
CA LEU A 28 8.43 -4.01 0.36
C LEU A 28 9.86 -3.49 0.19
N PRO A 29 10.68 -4.11 -0.69
CA PRO A 29 11.95 -3.51 -1.10
C PRO A 29 11.68 -2.25 -1.92
N ARG A 30 12.64 -1.32 -1.93
CA ARG A 30 12.50 0.00 -2.58
C ARG A 30 12.10 -0.08 -4.05
N GLY A 31 12.73 -0.97 -4.81
CA GLY A 31 12.43 -1.15 -6.23
C GLY A 31 10.99 -1.58 -6.47
N LEU A 32 10.48 -2.52 -5.66
CA LEU A 32 9.11 -3.00 -5.79
C LEU A 32 8.10 -1.94 -5.33
N TYR A 33 8.43 -1.16 -4.31
CA TYR A 33 7.60 -0.02 -3.90
C TYR A 33 7.43 0.99 -5.05
N ASP A 34 8.52 1.35 -5.72
CA ASP A 34 8.48 2.30 -6.85
C ASP A 34 7.72 1.75 -8.05
N GLU A 35 7.87 0.45 -8.32
CA GLU A 35 7.10 -0.23 -9.35
C GLU A 35 5.59 -0.22 -9.04
N VAL A 36 5.20 -0.61 -7.82
CA VAL A 36 3.81 -0.61 -7.38
C VAL A 36 3.24 0.81 -7.44
N LEU A 37 3.99 1.80 -6.95
CA LEU A 37 3.56 3.19 -6.99
C LEU A 37 3.30 3.64 -8.43
N ARG A 38 4.23 3.39 -9.35
CA ARG A 38 4.09 3.78 -10.76
C ARG A 38 2.87 3.16 -11.44
N ARG A 39 2.51 1.92 -11.13
CA ARG A 39 1.35 1.24 -11.73
C ARG A 39 0.03 1.72 -11.14
N VAL A 40 0.01 1.96 -9.83
CA VAL A 40 -1.20 2.31 -9.08
C VAL A 40 -1.50 3.81 -9.12
N GLU A 41 -0.49 4.67 -9.31
CA GLU A 41 -0.59 6.13 -9.26
C GLU A 41 -1.76 6.68 -10.07
N GLY A 42 -1.92 6.26 -11.33
CA GLY A 42 -3.00 6.74 -12.20
C GLY A 42 -4.43 6.38 -11.72
N ARG A 43 -4.57 5.45 -10.78
CA ARG A 43 -5.87 5.07 -10.19
C ARG A 43 -6.14 5.75 -8.85
N ILE A 44 -5.09 6.16 -8.14
CA ILE A 44 -5.18 6.76 -6.80
C ILE A 44 -4.93 8.27 -6.81
N GLU A 45 -4.56 8.84 -7.96
CA GLU A 45 -4.42 10.27 -8.14
C GLU A 45 -5.79 10.94 -8.21
N ASN A 46 -6.12 11.69 -7.16
CA ASN A 46 -7.33 12.53 -7.14
C ASN A 46 -6.99 13.95 -7.58
N LYS A 47 -7.89 14.57 -8.35
CA LYS A 47 -7.74 15.96 -8.82
C LYS A 47 -7.72 16.92 -7.63
N ASP A 48 -6.82 17.90 -7.70
CA ASP A 48 -6.84 19.02 -6.77
C ASP A 48 -8.14 19.81 -6.92
N THR A 49 -8.74 20.12 -5.78
CA THR A 49 -9.90 21.02 -5.73
C THR A 49 -9.47 22.36 -5.17
N TRP A 50 -10.19 23.42 -5.54
CA TRP A 50 -9.95 24.77 -5.03
C TRP A 50 -9.94 24.83 -3.49
N TYR A 51 -10.70 23.96 -2.83
CA TYR A 51 -10.84 23.92 -1.38
C TYR A 51 -9.83 23.01 -0.67
N ARG A 52 -9.34 21.97 -1.35
CA ARG A 52 -8.43 20.98 -0.73
C ARG A 52 -7.51 20.37 -1.79
N LYS A 53 -6.21 20.44 -1.49
CA LYS A 53 -5.18 19.66 -2.20
C LYS A 53 -5.37 18.17 -1.92
N SER A 54 -5.28 17.40 -2.98
CA SER A 54 -5.29 15.95 -2.91
C SER A 54 -4.08 15.44 -2.15
N LEU A 55 -4.22 14.29 -1.48
CA LEU A 55 -3.07 13.63 -0.85
C LEU A 55 -2.24 12.97 -1.94
N PRO A 56 -0.91 13.11 -1.92
CA PRO A 56 -0.06 12.56 -2.96
C PRO A 56 -0.19 11.02 -3.01
N PRO A 57 -0.17 10.42 -4.21
CA PRO A 57 -0.26 8.97 -4.41
C PRO A 57 0.70 8.16 -3.53
N GLY A 58 1.96 8.60 -3.42
CA GLY A 58 2.96 7.93 -2.58
C GLY A 58 2.60 7.92 -1.09
N LEU A 59 1.98 8.99 -0.58
CA LEU A 59 1.53 9.04 0.81
C LEU A 59 0.39 8.05 1.06
N LYS A 60 -0.59 8.01 0.14
CA LYS A 60 -1.71 7.07 0.21
C LYS A 60 -1.24 5.61 0.20
N LEU A 61 -0.30 5.29 -0.70
CA LEU A 61 0.30 3.97 -0.77
C LEU A 61 1.02 3.62 0.54
N SER A 62 1.80 4.54 1.08
CA SER A 62 2.57 4.33 2.30
C SER A 62 1.70 4.08 3.54
N ILE A 63 0.61 4.85 3.69
CA ILE A 63 -0.38 4.65 4.76
C ILE A 63 -0.96 3.23 4.68
N THR A 64 -1.33 2.83 3.46
CA THR A 64 -1.96 1.52 3.21
C THR A 64 -0.98 0.39 3.50
N LEU A 65 0.25 0.47 3.00
CA LEU A 65 1.28 -0.54 3.26
C LEU A 65 1.62 -0.63 4.74
N ARG A 66 1.71 0.49 5.46
CA ARG A 66 1.94 0.47 6.91
C ARG A 66 0.79 -0.21 7.65
N HIS A 67 -0.46 0.03 7.24
CA HIS A 67 -1.62 -0.66 7.79
C HIS A 67 -1.56 -2.17 7.54
N LEU A 68 -1.28 -2.59 6.30
CA LEU A 68 -1.17 -4.01 5.92
C LEU A 68 0.01 -4.72 6.59
N ALA A 69 1.13 -4.02 6.79
CA ALA A 69 2.35 -4.57 7.38
C ALA A 69 2.26 -4.85 8.87
N CYS A 70 1.54 -3.99 9.62
CA CYS A 70 1.53 -3.99 11.09
C CYS A 70 0.15 -4.30 11.68
N GLY A 71 -0.93 -4.21 10.90
CA GLY A 71 -2.30 -4.31 11.41
C GLY A 71 -2.70 -3.15 12.33
N ASP A 72 -2.06 -2.00 12.18
CA ASP A 72 -2.25 -0.86 13.09
C ASP A 72 -3.65 -0.23 12.93
N ASN A 73 -4.19 0.31 14.03
CA ASN A 73 -5.53 0.90 14.03
C ASN A 73 -5.54 2.31 13.38
N TYR A 74 -6.70 2.72 12.87
CA TYR A 74 -6.84 4.02 12.19
C TYR A 74 -6.48 5.25 13.06
N PRO A 75 -6.79 5.29 14.36
CA PRO A 75 -6.31 6.36 15.24
C PRO A 75 -4.80 6.49 15.30
N SER A 76 -4.06 5.39 15.47
CA SER A 76 -2.60 5.38 15.48
C SER A 76 -2.02 5.89 14.16
N LEU A 77 -2.55 5.39 13.02
CA LEU A 77 -2.17 5.88 11.70
C LEU A 77 -2.48 7.37 11.52
N SER A 78 -3.56 7.87 12.12
CA SER A 78 -3.91 9.28 12.08
C SER A 78 -2.86 10.16 12.76
N TYR A 79 -2.34 9.74 13.91
CA TYR A 79 -1.25 10.46 14.57
C TYR A 79 0.06 10.41 13.76
N ASN A 80 0.39 9.25 13.19
CA ASN A 80 1.61 9.06 12.42
C ASN A 80 1.62 9.88 11.12
N PHE A 81 0.51 9.86 10.38
CA PHE A 81 0.42 10.47 9.05
C PHE A 81 -0.28 11.83 9.02
N ARG A 82 -0.80 12.30 10.18
CA ARG A 82 -1.56 13.54 10.31
C ARG A 82 -2.76 13.62 9.35
N VAL A 83 -3.36 12.47 9.06
CA VAL A 83 -4.58 12.33 8.24
C VAL A 83 -5.72 11.86 9.13
N ALA A 84 -6.93 12.40 8.95
CA ALA A 84 -8.07 12.00 9.77
C ALA A 84 -8.44 10.51 9.57
N PRO A 85 -8.89 9.77 10.61
CA PRO A 85 -9.18 8.34 10.52
C PRO A 85 -10.22 7.98 9.45
N ASN A 86 -11.24 8.84 9.26
CA ASN A 86 -12.26 8.66 8.22
C ASN A 86 -11.65 8.68 6.81
N THR A 87 -10.67 9.55 6.58
CA THR A 87 -9.98 9.69 5.30
C THR A 87 -9.03 8.50 5.09
N ILE A 88 -8.35 8.05 6.15
CA ILE A 88 -7.49 6.86 6.10
C ILE A 88 -8.29 5.62 5.69
N SER A 89 -9.48 5.42 6.26
CA SER A 89 -10.34 4.29 5.89
C SER A 89 -10.71 4.30 4.40
N LEU A 90 -11.00 5.49 3.84
CA LEU A 90 -11.28 5.61 2.40
C LEU A 90 -10.04 5.33 1.54
N ILE A 91 -8.89 5.88 1.93
CA ILE A 91 -7.62 5.68 1.22
C ILE A 91 -7.22 4.21 1.17
N ILE A 92 -7.31 3.50 2.31
CA ILE A 92 -6.92 2.09 2.39
C ILE A 92 -7.75 1.26 1.40
N ASN A 93 -9.07 1.50 1.36
CA ASN A 93 -9.94 0.80 0.41
C ASN A 93 -9.60 1.16 -1.04
N GLU A 94 -9.45 2.45 -1.35
CA GLU A 94 -9.10 2.96 -2.69
C GLU A 94 -7.79 2.34 -3.20
N VAL A 95 -6.73 2.32 -2.37
CA VAL A 95 -5.42 1.78 -2.72
C VAL A 95 -5.47 0.26 -2.85
N CYS A 96 -6.15 -0.45 -1.95
CA CYS A 96 -6.29 -1.90 -2.03
C CYS A 96 -7.02 -2.33 -3.31
N ASP A 97 -8.09 -1.64 -3.69
CA ASP A 97 -8.80 -1.93 -4.93
C ASP A 97 -7.96 -1.60 -6.17
N ALA A 98 -7.18 -0.52 -6.13
CA ALA A 98 -6.25 -0.20 -7.20
C ALA A 98 -5.13 -1.24 -7.35
N ILE A 99 -4.56 -1.73 -6.25
CA ILE A 99 -3.58 -2.82 -6.25
C ILE A 99 -4.20 -4.09 -6.82
N LYS A 100 -5.40 -4.48 -6.37
CA LYS A 100 -6.11 -5.64 -6.92
C LYS A 100 -6.35 -5.48 -8.42
N ALA A 101 -6.80 -4.31 -8.88
CA ALA A 101 -7.08 -4.09 -10.29
C ALA A 101 -5.82 -4.21 -11.18
N GLU A 102 -4.66 -3.77 -10.69
CA GLU A 102 -3.41 -3.83 -11.45
C GLU A 102 -2.73 -5.20 -11.40
N PHE A 103 -2.75 -5.88 -10.25
CA PHE A 103 -1.95 -7.08 -10.02
C PHE A 103 -2.74 -8.39 -10.01
N ALA A 104 -4.07 -8.36 -9.91
CA ALA A 104 -4.86 -9.61 -9.81
C ALA A 104 -4.64 -10.53 -11.01
N ALA A 105 -4.57 -9.99 -12.23
CA ALA A 105 -4.38 -10.79 -13.43
C ALA A 105 -3.01 -11.49 -13.51
N GLU A 106 -1.97 -10.88 -12.92
CA GLU A 106 -0.60 -11.40 -12.97
C GLU A 106 -0.29 -12.34 -11.80
N VAL A 107 -0.83 -12.04 -10.61
CA VAL A 107 -0.45 -12.72 -9.37
C VAL A 107 -1.47 -13.78 -8.96
N ILE A 108 -2.75 -13.61 -9.31
CA ILE A 108 -3.81 -14.54 -8.93
C ILE A 108 -4.10 -15.46 -10.11
N GLN A 109 -3.49 -16.65 -10.08
CA GLN A 109 -3.87 -17.76 -10.95
C GLN A 109 -4.94 -18.57 -10.22
N CYS A 110 -6.19 -18.48 -10.68
CA CYS A 110 -7.25 -19.35 -10.19
C CYS A 110 -7.14 -20.71 -10.91
N PRO A 111 -6.84 -21.80 -10.18
CA PRO A 111 -6.88 -23.14 -10.75
C PRO A 111 -8.29 -23.40 -11.33
N THR A 112 -8.33 -23.90 -12.55
CA THR A 112 -9.60 -24.17 -13.27
C THR A 112 -9.92 -25.66 -13.34
N THR A 113 -8.94 -26.51 -13.03
CA THR A 113 -9.09 -27.97 -13.10
C THR A 113 -9.13 -28.60 -11.72
N THR A 114 -9.86 -29.71 -11.59
CA THR A 114 -10.00 -30.45 -10.32
C THR A 114 -8.64 -30.92 -9.82
N GLU A 115 -7.75 -31.32 -10.73
CA GLU A 115 -6.41 -31.80 -10.44
C GLU A 115 -5.52 -30.72 -9.82
N GLU A 116 -5.57 -29.48 -10.33
CA GLU A 116 -4.86 -28.34 -9.73
C GLU A 116 -5.40 -28.00 -8.33
N TRP A 117 -6.72 -28.06 -8.15
CA TRP A 117 -7.34 -27.86 -6.83
C TRP A 117 -6.91 -28.92 -5.83
N THR A 118 -6.88 -30.19 -6.23
CA THR A 118 -6.39 -31.29 -5.38
C THR A 118 -4.92 -31.10 -5.04
N ALA A 119 -4.08 -30.70 -5.99
CA ALA A 119 -2.66 -30.44 -5.73
C ALA A 119 -2.44 -29.29 -4.72
N ILE A 120 -3.21 -28.21 -4.82
CA ILE A 120 -3.15 -27.09 -3.87
C ILE A 120 -3.64 -27.53 -2.48
N ALA A 121 -4.73 -28.30 -2.41
CA ALA A 121 -5.26 -28.83 -1.15
C ALA A 121 -4.25 -29.73 -0.44
N GLU A 122 -3.63 -30.66 -1.17
CA GLU A 122 -2.57 -31.51 -0.60
C GLU A 122 -1.34 -30.71 -0.14
N GLN A 123 -0.96 -29.67 -0.90
CA GLN A 123 0.18 -28.83 -0.55
C GLN A 123 -0.10 -27.98 0.69
N PHE A 124 -1.36 -27.56 0.87
CA PHE A 124 -1.82 -26.91 2.09
C PHE A 124 -1.80 -27.87 3.28
N GLU A 125 -2.36 -29.08 3.13
CA GLU A 125 -2.38 -30.13 4.15
C GLU A 125 -0.98 -30.56 4.59
N LYS A 126 0.01 -30.60 3.68
CA LYS A 126 1.39 -30.96 4.02
C LYS A 126 2.15 -29.88 4.78
N ARG A 127 1.70 -28.61 4.71
CA ARG A 127 2.42 -27.46 5.26
C ARG A 127 1.91 -27.03 6.64
N TRP A 128 0.71 -27.44 7.02
CA TRP A 128 0.02 -27.13 8.27
C TRP A 128 -0.31 -28.40 9.04
#